data_AF-A0A106QCA8-F1
#
_entry.id   AF-A0A106QCA8-F1
#
_cell.length_a   1.000
_cell.length_b   1.000
_cell.length_c   1.000
_cell.angle_alpha   90.00
_cell.angle_beta   90.00
_cell.angle_gamma   90.00
#
_symmetry.space_group_name_H-M   'P 1'
#
loop_
_entity.id
_entity.type
_entity.pdbx_description
1 polymer ?
#
loop_
_entity_poly.entity_id
_entity_poly.type
_entity_poly.pdbx_seq_one_letter_code
_entity_poly.pdbx_strand_id
1 'polypeptide(L)'
;MLELKDLRLGERTALVVYNVIHNVGRLRTTLEQDFKLEIDLHSGKVKGALHLTDFQADNLEAAREKMAIWCDRMAAGLRAAKRKDGDLPLYERISFELASQPLWLQQEYARLVEAYVNAKTEDDHEAIRRWLEGHPMNLVGDMVESAQCEAERIQETQSSAHPD
;
A
#
# COMPACT_ATOMS: atom_id res chain seq x y z
N MET A 1 1.23 5.10 5.21
CA MET A 1 1.33 6.48 5.70
C MET A 1 2.47 6.52 6.71
N LEU A 2 3.35 7.52 6.63
CA LEU A 2 4.39 7.73 7.64
C LEU A 2 4.00 8.96 8.46
N GLU A 3 3.60 8.74 9.70
CA GLU A 3 3.19 9.81 10.61
C GLU A 3 4.30 10.03 11.65
N LEU A 4 4.77 11.26 11.81
CA LEU A 4 5.75 11.57 12.85
C LEU A 4 5.07 11.43 14.22
N LYS A 5 5.50 10.42 14.99
CA LYS A 5 5.00 10.12 16.33
C LYS A 5 5.79 10.88 17.40
N ASP A 6 7.11 11.01 17.20
CA ASP A 6 8.00 11.65 18.16
C ASP A 6 9.22 12.23 17.45
N LEU A 7 9.66 13.41 17.91
CA LEU A 7 10.89 14.05 17.47
C LEU A 7 11.64 14.52 18.71
N ARG A 8 12.83 13.99 18.92
CA ARG A 8 13.70 14.37 20.04
C ARG A 8 15.04 14.85 19.52
N LEU A 9 15.44 16.02 20.00
CA LEU A 9 16.76 16.56 19.73
C LEU A 9 17.68 16.24 20.92
N GLY A 10 18.79 15.56 20.64
CA GLY A 10 19.91 15.41 21.57
C GLY A 10 21.08 16.30 21.15
N GLU A 11 22.15 16.31 21.95
CA GLU A 11 23.32 17.17 21.71
C GLU A 11 24.03 16.89 20.37
N ARG A 12 23.98 15.65 19.87
CA ARG A 12 24.64 15.24 18.61
C ARG A 12 23.74 14.44 17.67
N THR A 13 22.51 14.17 18.09
CA THR A 13 21.62 13.24 17.39
C THR A 13 20.20 13.79 17.37
N ALA A 14 19.51 13.65 16.25
CA ALA A 14 18.05 13.78 16.21
C ALA A 14 17.44 12.38 16.11
N LEU A 15 16.53 12.05 17.02
CA LEU A 15 15.72 10.84 16.96
C LEU A 15 14.36 11.21 16.39
N VAL A 16 13.98 10.51 15.33
CA VAL A 16 12.70 10.67 14.65
C VAL A 16 11.98 9.33 14.69
N VAL A 17 10.82 9.28 15.31
CA VAL A 17 9.99 8.08 15.38
C VAL A 17 8.77 8.30 14.51
N TYR A 18 8.61 7.47 13.49
CA TYR A 18 7.43 7.44 12.66
C TYR A 18 6.56 6.26 13.06
N ASN A 19 5.25 6.50 13.13
CA ASN A 19 4.30 5.41 12.96
C ASN A 19 4.15 5.16 11.45
N VAL A 20 4.43 3.94 11.05
CA VAL A 20 4.17 3.47 9.70
C VAL A 20 2.86 2.74 9.72
N ILE A 21 1.83 3.37 9.14
CA ILE A 21 0.53 2.76 8.98
C ILE A 21 0.42 2.22 7.57
N HIS A 22 0.40 0.91 7.43
CA HIS A 22 0.06 0.25 6.17
C HIS A 22 -1.37 -0.26 6.22
N ASN A 23 -2.18 0.19 5.26
CA ASN A 23 -3.41 -0.50 4.92
C ASN A 23 -2.99 -1.76 4.15
N VAL A 24 -3.12 -2.93 4.77
CA VAL A 24 -2.80 -4.22 4.13
C VAL A 24 -3.97 -4.62 3.26
N GLY A 25 -4.11 -3.96 2.11
CA GLY A 25 -5.26 -4.12 1.21
C GLY A 25 -6.60 -4.16 1.95
N ARG A 26 -7.46 -5.11 1.60
CA ARG A 26 -8.87 -5.25 2.05
C ARG A 26 -9.11 -5.64 3.51
N LEU A 27 -8.10 -5.87 4.34
CA LEU A 27 -8.34 -6.13 5.76
C LEU A 27 -8.39 -4.79 6.53
N ARG A 28 -9.36 -4.64 7.44
CA ARG A 28 -9.30 -3.68 8.57
C ARG A 28 -8.17 -4.03 9.56
N THR A 29 -7.04 -4.51 9.05
CA THR A 29 -5.83 -4.73 9.81
C THR A 29 -4.90 -3.59 9.48
N THR A 30 -5.01 -2.54 10.28
CA THR A 30 -3.99 -1.48 10.37
C THR A 30 -2.75 -2.14 10.91
N LEU A 31 -1.73 -2.31 10.07
CA LEU A 31 -0.44 -2.79 10.55
C LEU A 31 0.37 -1.55 10.94
N GLU A 32 0.49 -1.36 12.25
CA GLU A 32 1.24 -0.28 12.87
C GLU A 32 2.67 -0.73 13.14
N GLN A 33 3.63 0.13 12.84
CA GLN A 33 5.02 -0.11 13.20
C GLN A 33 5.72 1.18 13.55
N ASP A 34 6.57 1.09 14.56
CA ASP A 34 7.51 2.15 14.87
C ASP A 34 8.72 2.02 13.92
N PHE A 35 8.87 3.00 13.03
CA PHE A 35 10.10 3.23 12.28
C PHE A 35 10.93 4.31 12.97
N LYS A 36 12.06 3.89 13.55
CA LYS A 36 12.93 4.77 14.34
C LYS A 36 14.15 5.14 13.50
N LEU A 37 14.33 6.44 13.28
CA LEU A 37 15.47 7.01 12.60
C LEU A 37 16.32 7.81 13.59
N GLU A 38 17.58 7.46 13.71
CA GLU A 38 18.59 8.21 14.45
C GLU A 38 19.51 8.91 13.45
N ILE A 39 19.54 10.23 13.50
CA ILE A 39 20.30 11.09 12.59
C ILE A 39 21.46 11.69 13.38
N ASP A 40 22.69 11.40 12.98
CA ASP A 40 23.88 12.08 13.48
C ASP A 40 23.96 13.48 12.84
N LEU A 41 23.89 14.53 13.66
CA LEU A 41 23.78 15.92 13.19
C LEU A 41 25.08 16.49 12.61
N HIS A 42 26.22 15.85 12.88
CA HIS A 42 27.53 16.34 12.44
C HIS A 42 27.96 15.69 11.13
N SER A 43 27.71 14.40 11.00
CA SER A 43 28.07 13.60 9.81
C SER A 43 26.92 13.45 8.82
N GLY A 44 25.69 13.74 9.22
CA GLY A 44 24.49 13.50 8.43
C GLY A 44 24.13 12.03 8.26
N LYS A 45 24.83 11.11 8.94
CA LYS A 45 24.55 9.67 8.86
C LYS A 45 23.21 9.34 9.52
N VAL A 46 22.43 8.50 8.85
CA VAL A 46 21.13 8.05 9.34
C VAL A 46 21.20 6.57 9.65
N LYS A 47 20.77 6.17 10.85
CA LYS A 47 20.53 4.78 11.24
C LYS A 47 19.03 4.57 11.36
N GLY A 48 18.53 3.50 10.77
CA GLY A 48 17.12 3.12 10.86
C GLY A 48 16.94 1.77 11.53
N ALA A 49 15.91 1.67 12.38
CA ALA A 49 15.42 0.41 12.91
C ALA A 49 13.91 0.33 12.66
N LEU A 50 13.47 -0.81 12.17
CA LEU A 50 12.06 -1.11 11.94
C LEU A 50 11.67 -2.28 12.84
N HIS A 51 10.59 -2.10 13.58
CA HIS A 51 10.10 -3.10 14.53
C HIS A 51 8.71 -3.56 14.11
N LEU A 52 8.60 -4.83 13.71
CA LEU A 52 7.33 -5.46 13.40
C LEU A 52 6.68 -5.95 14.69
N THR A 53 5.51 -5.42 15.02
CA THR A 53 4.70 -5.80 16.18
C THR A 53 3.42 -6.53 15.74
N ASP A 54 2.88 -7.38 16.62
CA ASP A 54 1.55 -8.00 16.48
C ASP A 54 1.32 -8.89 15.23
N PHE A 55 2.31 -9.74 14.90
CA PHE A 55 2.24 -10.68 13.77
C PHE A 55 1.77 -12.08 14.19
N GLN A 56 0.72 -12.58 13.55
CA GLN A 56 0.19 -13.94 13.77
C GLN A 56 0.00 -14.72 12.46
N ALA A 57 0.38 -16.00 12.48
CA ALA A 57 0.16 -16.94 11.39
C ALA A 57 -0.02 -18.36 11.93
N ASP A 58 -0.78 -19.17 11.20
CA ASP A 58 -1.16 -20.52 11.63
C ASP A 58 0.02 -21.51 11.56
N ASN A 59 1.03 -21.20 10.74
CA ASN A 59 2.25 -21.99 10.60
C ASN A 59 3.43 -21.15 10.10
N LEU A 60 4.61 -21.76 10.05
CA LEU A 60 5.87 -21.11 9.67
C LEU A 60 5.91 -20.67 8.19
N GLU A 61 5.33 -21.44 7.28
CA GLU A 61 5.32 -21.08 5.85
C GLU A 61 4.44 -19.87 5.60
N ALA A 62 3.22 -19.87 6.17
CA ALA A 62 2.31 -18.74 6.16
C ALA A 62 2.94 -17.52 6.85
N ALA A 63 3.72 -17.72 7.92
CA ALA A 63 4.47 -16.64 8.55
C ALA A 63 5.51 -16.03 7.59
N ARG A 64 6.30 -16.88 6.92
CA ARG A 64 7.34 -16.44 5.98
C ARG A 64 6.73 -15.70 4.79
N GLU A 65 5.65 -16.22 4.23
CA GLU A 65 4.95 -15.62 3.10
C GLU A 65 4.32 -14.27 3.46
N LYS A 66 3.59 -14.20 4.58
CA LYS A 66 3.04 -12.93 5.09
C LYS A 66 4.14 -11.89 5.34
N MET A 67 5.30 -12.31 5.86
CA MET A 67 6.43 -11.41 6.08
C MET A 67 7.06 -10.92 4.77
N ALA A 68 7.18 -11.79 3.75
CA ALA A 68 7.68 -11.39 2.43
C ALA A 68 6.75 -10.37 1.76
N ILE A 69 5.45 -10.66 1.73
CA ILE A 69 4.42 -9.75 1.21
C ILE A 69 4.47 -8.41 1.95
N TRP A 70 4.65 -8.45 3.27
CA TRP A 70 4.77 -7.26 4.09
C TRP A 70 6.02 -6.42 3.72
N CYS A 71 7.19 -7.05 3.60
CA CYS A 71 8.43 -6.38 3.18
C CYS A 71 8.30 -5.74 1.80
N ASP A 72 7.68 -6.42 0.84
CA ASP A 72 7.48 -5.90 -0.52
C ASP A 72 6.56 -4.68 -0.52
N ARG A 73 5.48 -4.72 0.25
CA ARG A 73 4.55 -3.60 0.41
C ARG A 73 5.16 -2.42 1.17
N MET A 74 5.97 -2.69 2.18
CA MET A 74 6.74 -1.67 2.90
C MET A 74 7.71 -0.98 1.94
N ALA A 75 8.46 -1.76 1.16
CA ALA A 75 9.38 -1.23 0.16
C ALA A 75 8.65 -0.41 -0.91
N ALA A 76 7.50 -0.87 -1.40
CA ALA A 76 6.66 -0.12 -2.33
C ALA A 76 6.16 1.19 -1.70
N GLY A 77 5.65 1.14 -0.47
CA GLY A 77 5.16 2.30 0.26
C GLY A 77 6.22 3.36 0.54
N LEU A 78 7.45 2.95 0.88
CA LEU A 78 8.59 3.87 1.06
C LEU A 78 9.01 4.53 -0.25
N ARG A 79 9.04 3.77 -1.36
CA ARG A 79 9.42 4.29 -2.68
C ARG A 79 8.37 5.22 -3.27
N ALA A 80 7.09 4.96 -3.00
CA ALA A 80 5.96 5.76 -3.47
C ALA A 80 5.64 6.96 -2.54
N ALA A 81 6.47 7.22 -1.53
CA ALA A 81 6.26 8.30 -0.59
C ALA A 81 6.83 9.62 -1.13
N LYS A 82 6.04 10.69 -1.12
CA LYS A 82 6.45 12.05 -1.43
C LYS A 82 6.59 12.84 -0.13
N ARG A 83 7.64 13.66 -0.03
CA ARG A 83 7.80 14.61 1.07
C ARG A 83 6.68 15.65 0.99
N LYS A 84 5.96 15.86 2.10
CA LYS A 84 5.01 16.97 2.23
C LYS A 84 5.77 18.30 2.32
N ASP A 85 5.18 19.34 1.75
CA ASP A 85 5.70 20.69 1.91
C ASP A 85 5.67 21.09 3.39
N GLY A 86 6.75 21.70 3.87
CA GLY A 86 6.90 22.15 5.25
C GLY A 86 8.26 21.82 5.88
N ASP A 87 8.43 22.32 7.11
CA ASP A 87 9.69 22.21 7.87
C ASP A 87 9.93 20.81 8.43
N LEU A 88 8.85 20.06 8.70
CA LEU A 88 8.93 18.70 9.23
C LEU A 88 9.10 17.67 8.10
N PRO A 89 9.92 16.62 8.31
CA PRO A 89 10.11 15.55 7.33
C PRO A 89 8.93 14.57 7.35
N LEU A 90 7.75 15.05 6.97
CA LEU A 90 6.54 14.25 6.82
C LEU A 90 6.45 13.70 5.39
N TYR A 91 6.02 12.45 5.26
CA TYR A 91 5.91 11.78 3.97
C TYR A 91 4.52 11.18 3.78
N GLU A 92 3.91 11.45 2.63
CA GLU A 92 2.64 10.85 2.23
C GLU A 92 2.84 9.85 1.10
N ARG A 93 2.03 8.79 1.10
CA ARG A 93 1.94 7.91 -0.05
C ARG A 93 1.27 8.69 -1.18
N ILE A 94 1.84 8.63 -2.38
CA ILE A 94 1.13 9.10 -3.57
C ILE A 94 -0.07 8.16 -3.76
N SER A 95 -1.29 8.67 -3.55
CA SER A 95 -2.50 7.93 -3.87
C SER A 95 -2.58 7.70 -5.38
N PHE A 96 -3.04 6.52 -5.79
CA PHE A 96 -3.36 6.29 -7.19
C PHE A 96 -4.46 7.26 -7.63
N GLU A 97 -4.14 8.07 -8.65
CA GLU A 97 -5.09 8.99 -9.27
C GLU A 97 -5.29 8.60 -10.73
N LEU A 98 -6.46 8.03 -11.05
CA LEU A 98 -6.77 7.59 -12.41
C LEU A 98 -6.66 8.73 -13.43
N ALA A 99 -7.12 9.93 -13.07
CA ALA A 99 -7.08 11.12 -13.93
C ALA A 99 -5.66 11.56 -14.32
N SER A 100 -4.65 11.18 -13.52
CA SER A 100 -3.23 11.49 -13.81
C SER A 100 -2.61 10.54 -14.84
N GLN A 101 -3.29 9.43 -15.17
CA GLN A 101 -2.76 8.41 -16.08
C GLN A 101 -3.04 8.72 -17.55
N PRO A 102 -2.23 8.22 -18.49
CA PRO A 102 -2.53 8.31 -19.92
C PRO A 102 -3.89 7.70 -20.27
N LEU A 103 -4.57 8.26 -21.28
CA LEU A 103 -5.94 7.84 -21.66
C LEU A 103 -6.08 6.33 -21.91
N TRP A 104 -5.09 5.72 -22.58
CA TRP A 104 -5.10 4.27 -22.83
C TRP A 104 -5.10 3.46 -21.53
N LEU A 105 -4.37 3.92 -20.51
CA LEU A 105 -4.28 3.23 -19.23
C LEU A 105 -5.56 3.42 -18.41
N GLN A 106 -6.25 4.55 -18.56
CA GLN A 106 -7.59 4.75 -18.01
C GLN A 106 -8.63 3.81 -18.65
N GLN A 107 -8.50 3.52 -19.95
CA GLN A 107 -9.36 2.56 -20.65
C GLN A 107 -9.09 1.13 -20.19
N GLU A 108 -7.82 0.74 -20.03
CA GLU A 108 -7.48 -0.58 -19.49
C GLU A 108 -7.93 -0.74 -18.03
N TYR A 109 -7.85 0.34 -17.23
CA TYR A 109 -8.44 0.36 -15.89
C TYR A 109 -9.94 0.03 -15.92
N ALA A 110 -10.70 0.70 -16.79
CA ALA A 110 -12.15 0.48 -16.89
C ALA A 110 -12.47 -0.96 -17.32
N ARG A 111 -11.70 -1.54 -18.26
CA ARG A 111 -11.82 -2.94 -18.65
C ARG A 111 -11.52 -3.90 -17.50
N LEU A 112 -10.51 -3.59 -16.69
CA LEU A 112 -10.16 -4.39 -15.52
C LEU A 112 -11.26 -4.35 -14.45
N VAL A 113 -11.82 -3.16 -14.20
CA VAL A 113 -12.99 -3.01 -13.32
C VAL A 113 -14.14 -3.87 -13.83
N GLU A 114 -14.48 -3.78 -15.11
CA GLU A 114 -15.56 -4.56 -15.72
C GLU A 114 -15.30 -6.07 -15.63
N ALA A 115 -14.06 -6.50 -15.88
CA ALA A 115 -13.68 -7.91 -15.73
C ALA A 115 -13.88 -8.40 -14.29
N TYR A 116 -13.47 -7.62 -13.29
CA TYR A 116 -13.71 -7.97 -11.88
C TYR A 116 -15.19 -7.94 -11.49
N VAL A 117 -15.99 -7.00 -12.01
CA VAL A 117 -17.45 -6.96 -11.77
C VAL A 117 -18.12 -8.23 -12.31
N ASN A 118 -17.65 -8.73 -13.45
CA ASN A 118 -18.23 -9.88 -14.13
C ASN A 118 -17.65 -11.23 -13.68
N ALA A 119 -16.52 -11.25 -12.95
CA ALA A 119 -15.93 -12.47 -12.43
C ALA A 119 -16.85 -13.09 -11.37
N LYS A 120 -17.24 -14.36 -11.57
CA LYS A 120 -18.13 -15.10 -10.66
C LYS A 120 -17.49 -16.37 -10.11
N THR A 121 -16.43 -16.83 -10.74
CA THR A 121 -15.76 -18.08 -10.44
C THR A 121 -14.26 -17.88 -10.20
N GLU A 122 -13.62 -18.84 -9.53
CA GLU A 122 -12.16 -18.86 -9.38
C GLU A 122 -11.43 -18.88 -10.73
N ASP A 123 -12.01 -19.55 -11.74
CA ASP A 123 -11.44 -19.58 -13.09
C ASP A 123 -11.45 -18.20 -13.76
N ASP A 124 -12.47 -17.37 -13.50
CA ASP A 124 -12.52 -15.98 -13.99
C ASP A 124 -11.41 -15.14 -13.35
N HIS A 125 -11.20 -15.29 -12.04
CA HIS A 125 -10.14 -14.60 -11.31
C HIS A 125 -8.74 -15.03 -11.78
N GLU A 126 -8.56 -16.32 -12.08
CA GLU A 126 -7.32 -16.84 -12.67
C GLU A 126 -7.09 -16.29 -14.09
N ALA A 127 -8.13 -16.15 -14.90
CA ALA A 127 -8.03 -15.52 -16.22
C ALA A 127 -7.61 -14.04 -16.13
N ILE A 128 -8.16 -13.29 -15.17
CA ILE A 128 -7.75 -11.90 -14.89
C ILE A 128 -6.29 -11.87 -14.45
N ARG A 129 -5.88 -12.76 -13.54
CA ARG A 129 -4.49 -12.86 -13.07
C ARG A 129 -3.52 -13.07 -14.24
N ARG A 130 -3.82 -14.00 -15.14
CA ARG A 130 -3.01 -14.26 -16.35
C ARG A 130 -2.99 -13.09 -17.32
N TRP A 131 -4.11 -12.40 -17.50
CA TRP A 131 -4.14 -11.19 -18.34
C TRP A 131 -3.23 -10.10 -17.78
N LEU A 132 -3.16 -9.97 -16.46
CA LEU A 132 -2.30 -8.99 -15.81
C LEU A 132 -0.82 -9.37 -15.87
N GLU A 133 -0.45 -10.63 -16.07
CA GLU A 133 0.96 -11.04 -16.19
C GLU A 133 1.67 -10.28 -17.30
N GLY A 134 2.68 -9.48 -16.94
CA GLY A 134 3.42 -8.62 -17.88
C GLY A 134 2.67 -7.37 -18.33
N HIS A 135 1.44 -7.13 -17.87
CA HIS A 135 0.66 -5.96 -18.24
C HIS A 135 1.20 -4.69 -17.56
N PRO A 136 1.27 -3.53 -18.26
CA PRO A 136 1.76 -2.27 -17.69
C PRO A 136 1.02 -1.79 -16.43
N MET A 137 -0.23 -2.22 -16.23
CA MET A 137 -1.01 -1.91 -15.03
C MET A 137 -0.33 -2.39 -13.73
N ASN A 138 0.47 -3.46 -13.80
CA ASN A 138 1.24 -3.95 -12.65
C ASN A 138 2.44 -3.06 -12.30
N LEU A 139 2.85 -2.16 -13.20
CA LEU A 139 3.94 -1.21 -12.97
C LEU A 139 3.44 0.07 -12.30
N VAL A 140 2.13 0.34 -12.36
CA VAL A 140 1.53 1.49 -11.71
C VAL A 140 1.04 1.08 -10.33
N GLY A 141 1.67 1.66 -9.31
CA GLY A 141 1.33 1.41 -7.91
C GLY A 141 -0.17 1.56 -7.67
N ASP A 142 -0.74 0.55 -7.01
CA ASP A 142 -2.13 0.51 -6.52
C ASP A 142 -3.21 0.48 -7.61
N MET A 143 -2.85 0.46 -8.89
CA MET A 143 -3.82 0.54 -9.98
C MET A 143 -4.74 -0.70 -10.05
N VAL A 144 -4.16 -1.90 -10.03
CA VAL A 144 -4.93 -3.16 -10.06
C VAL A 144 -5.80 -3.31 -8.82
N GLU A 145 -5.25 -2.97 -7.66
CA GLU A 145 -5.95 -2.99 -6.38
C GLU A 145 -7.11 -1.98 -6.37
N SER A 146 -6.90 -0.77 -6.90
CA SER A 146 -7.95 0.24 -7.08
C SER A 146 -9.07 -0.26 -7.98
N ALA A 147 -8.75 -0.94 -9.09
CA ALA A 147 -9.74 -1.48 -10.01
C ALA A 147 -10.62 -2.56 -9.36
N GLN A 148 -10.00 -3.42 -8.54
CA GLN A 148 -10.73 -4.44 -7.78
C GLN A 148 -11.69 -3.80 -6.76
N CYS A 149 -11.23 -2.82 -5.99
CA CYS A 149 -12.05 -2.08 -5.02
C CYS A 149 -13.26 -1.40 -5.68
N GLU A 150 -13.05 -0.77 -6.84
CA GLU A 150 -14.11 -0.12 -7.58
C GLU A 150 -15.15 -1.13 -8.11
N ALA A 151 -14.70 -2.28 -8.61
CA ALA A 151 -15.58 -3.35 -9.05
C ALA A 151 -16.49 -3.86 -7.93
N GLU A 152 -15.94 -4.06 -6.74
CA GLU A 152 -16.69 -4.55 -5.59
C GLU A 152 -17.69 -3.50 -5.09
N ARG A 153 -17.33 -2.21 -5.09
CA ARG A 153 -18.26 -1.10 -4.79
C ARG A 153 -19.45 -1.10 -5.75
N ILE A 154 -19.20 -1.36 -7.03
CA ILE A 154 -20.25 -1.47 -8.06
C ILE A 154 -21.15 -2.68 -7.76
N GLN A 155 -20.59 -3.84 -7.45
CA GLN A 155 -21.33 -5.05 -7.10
C GLN A 155 -22.18 -4.87 -5.82
N GLU A 156 -21.65 -4.22 -4.78
CA GLU A 156 -22.38 -3.88 -3.55
C GLU A 156 -23.56 -2.94 -3.83
N THR A 157 -23.36 -1.94 -4.68
CA THR A 157 -24.42 -0.99 -5.09
C THR A 157 -25.51 -1.69 -5.91
N GLN A 158 -25.13 -2.60 -6.81
CA GLN A 158 -26.08 -3.38 -7.61
C GLN A 158 -26.87 -4.38 -6.77
N SER A 159 -26.24 -4.99 -5.77
CA SER A 159 -26.88 -5.95 -4.87
C SER A 159 -27.85 -5.30 -3.88
N SER A 160 -27.60 -4.05 -3.48
CA SER A 160 -28.46 -3.29 -2.56
C SER A 160 -29.63 -2.57 -3.25
N ALA A 161 -29.65 -2.52 -4.59
CA ALA A 161 -30.75 -1.96 -5.38
C ALA A 161 -31.92 -2.94 -5.63
N HIS A 162 -31.82 -4.19 -5.14
CA HIS A 162 -32.91 -5.16 -5.10
C HIS A 162 -33.27 -5.53 -3.65
N PRO A 163 -34.09 -4.72 -2.95
CA PRO A 163 -34.85 -5.22 -1.82
C PRO A 163 -36.06 -6.01 -2.37
N ASP A 164 -36.20 -7.25 -1.89
CA ASP A 164 -37.42 -8.07 -2.02
C ASP A 164 -38.68 -7.32 -1.52
#